data_AF-A0A395NDF8-F1
#
_entry.id   AF-A0A395NDF8-F1
#
_cell.length_a   1.000
_cell.length_b   1.000
_cell.length_c   1.000
_cell.angle_alpha   90.00
_cell.angle_beta   90.00
_cell.angle_gamma   90.00
#
_symmetry.space_group_name_H-M   'P 1'
#
loop_
_entity.id
_entity.type
_entity.pdbx_description
1 polymer ?
#
loop_
_entity_poly.entity_id
_entity_poly.type
_entity_poly.pdbx_seq_one_letter_code
_entity_poly.pdbx_strand_id
1 'polypeptide(L)'
;MHLNRLQSAPSPSTLSSAYDNIHNMLSEAHVLEDASGSPTPLGSLTTYVFGLSNPQREQRMVQLLFNEFLSILEESVREELRYSMNLYGLFNSIDQHFLNLARTVARETSAQEELHSDMLASLWVRILGTRAAELRKFEQNRVLLRDVREKTVRNKGILVNHHSKLLSLQTSLEGLRTKLISPLVRGANATILTLEDQIDSLSGVRDHLAEIRRQQKGKVMETLYASVPSKQQQRSLRLDDGRSDLLGES
;
A
#
# COMPACT_ATOMS: atom_id res chain seq x y z
N MET A 1 15.98 -46.44 -20.39
CA MET A 1 15.39 -46.98 -21.63
C MET A 1 13.98 -46.40 -21.88
N HIS A 2 13.85 -45.07 -22.05
CA HIS A 2 12.53 -44.44 -22.29
C HIS A 2 12.49 -43.56 -23.56
N LEU A 3 13.61 -43.41 -24.27
CA LEU A 3 13.73 -42.60 -25.49
C LEU A 3 13.23 -43.31 -26.76
N ASN A 4 13.14 -44.65 -26.75
CA ASN A 4 12.69 -45.43 -27.92
C ASN A 4 11.18 -45.41 -28.17
N ARG A 5 10.39 -44.76 -27.28
CA ARG A 5 8.92 -44.72 -27.39
C ARG A 5 8.38 -43.47 -28.10
N LEU A 6 9.24 -42.48 -28.34
CA LEU A 6 8.89 -41.26 -29.09
C LEU A 6 9.11 -41.40 -30.61
N GLN A 7 9.74 -42.49 -31.05
CA GLN A 7 10.06 -42.74 -32.47
C GLN A 7 9.04 -43.59 -33.22
N SER A 8 8.01 -44.12 -32.54
CA SER A 8 6.90 -44.81 -33.20
C SER A 8 5.69 -43.88 -33.35
N ALA A 9 5.87 -42.76 -34.04
CA ALA A 9 4.73 -42.15 -34.71
C ALA A 9 4.34 -43.10 -35.85
N PRO A 10 3.10 -43.62 -35.93
CA PRO A 10 2.67 -44.34 -37.11
C PRO A 10 2.78 -43.38 -38.30
N SER A 11 3.35 -43.86 -39.40
CA SER A 11 3.41 -43.13 -40.66
C SER A 11 2.04 -42.51 -40.95
N PRO A 12 1.96 -41.21 -41.32
CA PRO A 12 0.67 -40.56 -41.57
C PRO A 12 -0.02 -41.33 -42.69
N SER A 13 -1.10 -42.02 -42.32
CA SER A 13 -1.93 -42.70 -43.30
C SER A 13 -2.46 -41.65 -44.27
N THR A 14 -2.48 -41.97 -45.55
CA THR A 14 -2.98 -41.09 -46.63
C THR A 14 -4.40 -40.60 -46.38
N LEU A 15 -5.16 -41.33 -45.57
CA LEU A 15 -6.49 -40.98 -45.09
C LEU A 15 -6.47 -39.86 -44.03
N SER A 16 -5.46 -39.80 -43.16
CA SER A 16 -5.28 -38.73 -42.18
C SER A 16 -4.94 -37.41 -42.87
N SER A 17 -4.07 -37.43 -43.89
CA SER A 17 -3.73 -36.22 -44.66
C SER A 17 -4.88 -35.74 -45.57
N ALA A 18 -5.71 -36.67 -46.07
CA ALA A 18 -6.91 -36.32 -46.82
C ALA A 18 -7.98 -35.73 -45.89
N TYR A 19 -8.14 -36.30 -44.70
CA TYR A 19 -9.04 -35.79 -43.67
C TYR A 19 -8.63 -34.39 -43.19
N ASP A 20 -7.35 -34.14 -42.94
CA ASP A 20 -6.85 -32.83 -42.52
C ASP A 20 -7.01 -31.76 -43.61
N ASN A 21 -6.85 -32.12 -44.89
CA ASN A 21 -7.14 -31.20 -46.00
C ASN A 21 -8.64 -30.91 -46.15
N ILE A 22 -9.50 -31.93 -45.99
CA ILE A 22 -10.95 -31.77 -46.06
C ILE A 22 -11.45 -30.95 -44.86
N HIS A 23 -10.91 -31.19 -43.67
CA HIS A 23 -11.24 -30.44 -42.46
C HIS A 23 -10.77 -28.99 -42.54
N ASN A 24 -9.55 -28.73 -43.02
CA ASN A 24 -9.08 -27.35 -43.23
C ASN A 24 -9.90 -26.61 -44.29
N MET A 25 -10.24 -27.28 -45.40
CA MET A 25 -11.10 -26.70 -46.45
C MET A 25 -12.52 -26.40 -45.95
N LEU A 26 -13.08 -27.24 -45.07
CA LEU A 26 -14.41 -27.05 -44.50
C LEU A 26 -14.46 -26.02 -43.37
N SER A 27 -13.38 -25.87 -42.60
CA SER A 27 -13.21 -24.78 -41.63
C SER A 27 -13.00 -23.43 -42.33
N GLU A 28 -12.21 -23.37 -43.42
CA GLU A 28 -11.98 -22.15 -44.21
C GLU A 28 -13.26 -21.67 -44.91
N ALA A 29 -14.17 -22.59 -45.24
CA ALA A 29 -15.49 -22.29 -45.81
C ALA A 29 -16.52 -21.73 -44.79
N HIS A 30 -16.16 -21.52 -43.51
CA HIS A 30 -17.04 -20.97 -42.46
C HIS A 30 -18.36 -21.74 -42.22
N VAL A 31 -18.41 -23.03 -42.59
CA VAL A 31 -19.61 -23.86 -42.40
C VAL A 31 -19.68 -24.47 -40.99
N LEU A 32 -18.55 -24.55 -40.27
CA LEU A 32 -18.47 -25.24 -38.97
C LEU A 32 -18.12 -24.33 -37.78
N GLU A 33 -17.68 -23.09 -38.02
CA GLU A 33 -17.35 -22.11 -36.98
C GLU A 33 -17.82 -20.71 -37.40
N ASP A 34 -18.47 -19.99 -36.49
CA ASP A 34 -18.66 -18.53 -36.63
C ASP A 34 -17.45 -17.81 -36.00
N ALA A 35 -17.20 -16.56 -36.39
CA ALA A 35 -15.98 -15.77 -36.14
C ALA A 35 -15.62 -15.51 -34.65
N SER A 36 -16.34 -16.14 -33.71
CA SER A 36 -16.14 -16.10 -32.26
C SER A 36 -15.75 -17.45 -31.63
N GLY A 37 -15.57 -18.52 -32.42
CA GLY A 37 -14.99 -19.79 -31.95
C GLY A 37 -15.93 -20.73 -31.19
N SER A 38 -17.24 -20.63 -31.40
CA SER A 38 -18.24 -21.56 -30.84
C SER A 38 -18.86 -22.48 -31.90
N PRO A 39 -18.94 -23.81 -31.69
CA PRO A 39 -19.39 -24.77 -32.70
C PRO A 39 -20.92 -24.76 -32.91
N THR A 40 -21.37 -24.78 -34.15
CA THR A 40 -22.78 -24.89 -34.56
C THR A 40 -23.34 -26.32 -34.35
N PRO A 41 -24.67 -26.51 -34.28
CA PRO A 41 -25.30 -27.80 -33.96
C PRO A 41 -24.96 -28.94 -34.94
N LEU A 42 -24.58 -28.60 -36.18
CA LEU A 42 -24.09 -29.58 -37.17
C LEU A 42 -22.65 -30.04 -36.85
N GLY A 43 -21.83 -29.18 -36.23
CA GLY A 43 -20.51 -29.52 -35.72
C GLY A 43 -20.53 -30.48 -34.52
N SER A 44 -21.61 -30.47 -33.72
CA SER A 44 -21.80 -31.45 -32.63
C SER A 44 -22.03 -32.88 -33.14
N LEU A 45 -22.69 -33.02 -34.30
CA LEU A 45 -22.98 -34.31 -34.92
C LEU A 45 -21.74 -34.90 -35.58
N THR A 46 -20.91 -34.06 -36.21
CA THR A 46 -19.63 -34.48 -36.81
C THR A 46 -18.59 -34.85 -35.75
N THR A 47 -18.60 -34.16 -34.59
CA THR A 47 -17.77 -34.49 -33.41
C THR A 47 -18.12 -35.85 -32.80
N TYR A 48 -19.40 -36.23 -32.83
CA TYR A 48 -19.88 -37.52 -32.32
C TYR A 48 -19.52 -38.71 -33.22
N VAL A 49 -19.32 -38.49 -34.53
CA VAL A 49 -19.05 -39.56 -35.51
C VAL A 49 -17.56 -39.76 -35.81
N PHE A 50 -16.74 -38.69 -35.83
CA PHE A 50 -15.33 -38.78 -36.29
C PHE A 50 -14.26 -38.52 -35.22
N GLY A 51 -14.65 -38.11 -34.01
CA GLY A 51 -13.70 -37.88 -32.90
C GLY A 51 -12.92 -36.58 -32.98
N LEU A 52 -12.37 -36.16 -31.82
CA LEU A 52 -11.66 -34.88 -31.61
C LEU A 52 -10.43 -34.75 -32.52
N SER A 53 -10.23 -33.56 -33.11
CA SER A 53 -9.14 -33.27 -34.04
C SER A 53 -7.75 -33.38 -33.39
N ASN A 54 -6.77 -33.86 -34.16
CA ASN A 54 -5.36 -34.07 -33.76
C ASN A 54 -4.67 -32.82 -33.13
N PRO A 55 -4.84 -31.58 -33.64
CA PRO A 55 -4.18 -30.39 -33.06
C PRO A 55 -4.66 -30.03 -31.65
N GLN A 56 -5.91 -30.35 -31.29
CA GLN A 56 -6.43 -30.10 -29.94
C GLN A 56 -5.81 -31.03 -28.90
N ARG A 57 -5.41 -32.25 -29.29
CA ARG A 57 -4.74 -33.22 -28.40
C ARG A 57 -3.30 -32.80 -28.11
N GLU A 58 -2.60 -32.30 -29.12
CA GLU A 58 -1.23 -31.79 -28.96
C GLU A 58 -1.19 -30.54 -28.07
N GLN A 59 -2.11 -29.58 -28.28
CA GLN A 59 -2.18 -28.38 -27.44
C GLN A 59 -2.49 -28.71 -25.97
N ARG A 60 -3.44 -29.62 -25.71
CA ARG A 60 -3.73 -30.08 -24.34
C ARG A 60 -2.54 -30.81 -23.72
N MET A 61 -1.83 -31.64 -24.50
CA MET A 61 -0.64 -32.33 -24.03
C MET A 61 0.49 -31.35 -23.68
N VAL A 62 0.73 -30.33 -24.52
CA VAL A 62 1.72 -29.27 -24.23
C VAL A 62 1.33 -28.50 -22.97
N GLN A 63 0.05 -28.15 -22.78
CA GLN A 63 -0.41 -27.49 -21.56
C GLN A 63 -0.20 -28.36 -20.32
N LEU A 64 -0.47 -29.67 -20.41
CA LEU A 64 -0.22 -30.60 -19.31
C LEU A 64 1.28 -30.73 -19.01
N LEU A 65 2.12 -30.87 -20.04
CA LEU A 65 3.58 -30.94 -19.88
C LEU A 65 4.16 -29.63 -19.34
N PHE A 66 3.68 -28.49 -19.80
CA PHE A 66 4.10 -27.18 -19.32
C PHE A 66 3.72 -26.98 -17.85
N ASN A 67 2.48 -27.34 -17.48
CA ASN A 67 2.05 -27.27 -16.07
C ASN A 67 2.83 -28.25 -15.20
N GLU A 68 3.12 -29.46 -15.70
CA GLU A 68 3.95 -30.44 -14.99
C GLU A 68 5.37 -29.91 -14.79
N PHE A 69 5.99 -29.33 -15.82
CA PHE A 69 7.31 -28.70 -15.72
C PHE A 69 7.32 -27.51 -14.76
N LEU A 70 6.31 -26.65 -14.82
CA LEU A 70 6.18 -25.54 -13.89
C LEU A 70 6.01 -26.04 -12.46
N SER A 71 5.22 -27.09 -12.25
CA SER A 71 5.04 -27.71 -10.93
C SER A 71 6.35 -28.30 -10.40
N ILE A 72 7.12 -28.98 -11.25
CA ILE A 72 8.43 -29.55 -10.87
C ILE A 72 9.44 -28.42 -10.57
N LEU A 73 9.46 -27.36 -11.39
CA LEU A 73 10.32 -26.20 -11.17
C LEU A 73 9.95 -25.47 -9.87
N GLU A 74 8.66 -25.30 -9.61
CA GLU A 74 8.15 -24.69 -8.39
C GLU A 74 8.54 -25.51 -7.16
N GLU A 75 8.40 -26.83 -7.22
CA GLU A 75 8.81 -27.72 -6.13
C GLU A 75 10.32 -27.70 -5.92
N SER A 76 11.12 -27.75 -7.00
CA SER A 76 12.58 -27.68 -6.92
C SER A 76 13.05 -26.34 -6.34
N VAL A 77 12.47 -25.22 -6.75
CA VAL A 77 12.79 -23.90 -6.19
C VAL A 77 12.39 -23.82 -4.71
N ARG A 78 11.24 -24.39 -4.35
CA ARG A 78 10.79 -24.45 -2.95
C ARG A 78 11.73 -25.28 -2.08
N GLU A 79 12.17 -26.44 -2.56
CA GLU A 79 13.14 -27.29 -1.86
C GLU A 79 14.50 -26.60 -1.73
N GLU A 80 15.00 -25.98 -2.80
CA GLU A 80 16.28 -25.27 -2.80
C GLU A 80 16.26 -24.05 -1.87
N LEU A 81 15.16 -23.28 -1.86
CA LEU A 81 14.97 -22.16 -0.94
C LEU A 81 14.89 -22.65 0.52
N ARG A 82 14.21 -23.76 0.77
CA ARG A 82 14.14 -24.38 2.11
C ARG A 82 15.53 -24.85 2.57
N TYR A 83 16.32 -25.45 1.69
CA TYR A 83 17.69 -25.84 1.98
C TYR A 83 18.57 -24.63 2.30
N SER A 84 18.49 -23.58 1.47
CA SER A 84 19.18 -22.31 1.69
C SER A 84 18.81 -21.68 3.04
N MET A 85 17.52 -21.67 3.41
CA MET A 85 17.06 -21.16 4.70
C MET A 85 17.67 -21.92 5.90
N ASN A 86 17.82 -23.24 5.78
CA ASN A 86 18.50 -24.05 6.79
C ASN A 86 20.00 -23.69 6.89
N LEU A 87 20.67 -23.56 5.74
CA LEU A 87 22.07 -23.15 5.70
C LEU A 87 22.27 -21.75 6.30
N TYR A 88 21.36 -20.80 6.04
CA TYR A 88 21.36 -19.49 6.69
C TYR A 88 21.18 -19.60 8.21
N GLY A 89 20.30 -20.50 8.67
CA GLY A 89 20.13 -20.78 10.10
C GLY A 89 21.42 -21.27 10.77
N LEU A 90 22.10 -22.23 10.14
CA LEU A 90 23.39 -22.74 10.60
C LEU A 90 24.47 -21.65 10.60
N PHE A 91 24.54 -20.86 9.53
CA PHE A 91 25.48 -19.75 9.43
C PHE A 91 25.25 -18.71 10.54
N ASN A 92 24.00 -18.36 10.81
CA ASN A 92 23.65 -17.43 11.88
C ASN A 92 24.02 -17.98 13.27
N SER A 93 23.81 -19.28 13.51
CA SER A 93 24.27 -19.92 14.76
C SER A 93 25.79 -19.85 14.90
N ILE A 94 26.52 -20.14 13.82
CA ILE A 94 27.99 -20.07 13.79
C ILE A 94 28.47 -18.64 14.04
N ASP A 95 27.83 -17.63 13.45
CA ASP A 95 28.16 -16.22 13.67
C ASP A 95 28.00 -15.82 15.15
N GLN A 96 26.91 -16.26 15.80
CA GLN A 96 26.74 -16.04 17.24
C GLN A 96 27.86 -16.70 18.06
N HIS A 97 28.31 -17.90 17.69
CA HIS A 97 29.44 -18.55 18.34
C HIS A 97 30.74 -17.76 18.15
N PHE A 98 31.01 -17.23 16.95
CA PHE A 98 32.18 -16.38 16.71
C PHE A 98 32.14 -15.09 17.53
N LEU A 99 30.97 -14.45 17.67
CA LEU A 99 30.81 -13.27 18.52
C LEU A 99 31.04 -13.59 20.00
N ASN A 100 30.56 -14.74 20.47
CA ASN A 100 30.81 -15.22 21.84
C ASN A 100 32.29 -15.52 22.08
N LEU A 101 32.96 -16.15 21.11
CA LEU A 101 34.38 -16.45 21.18
C LEU A 101 35.20 -15.16 21.16
N ALA A 102 34.90 -14.21 20.28
CA ALA A 102 35.56 -12.91 20.24
C ALA A 102 35.43 -12.17 21.58
N ARG A 103 34.24 -12.20 22.21
CA ARG A 103 34.04 -11.61 23.55
C ARG A 103 34.83 -12.35 24.63
N THR A 104 34.90 -13.68 24.56
CA THR A 104 35.64 -14.49 25.53
C THR A 104 37.14 -14.27 25.38
N VAL A 105 37.67 -14.29 24.17
CA VAL A 105 39.06 -13.99 23.85
C VAL A 105 39.42 -12.56 24.26
N ALA A 106 38.54 -11.58 24.05
CA ALA A 106 38.77 -10.21 24.51
C ALA A 106 38.85 -10.10 26.04
N ARG A 107 38.05 -10.90 26.77
CA ARG A 107 38.12 -10.96 28.24
C ARG A 107 39.38 -11.68 28.71
N GLU A 108 39.70 -12.82 28.10
CA GLU A 108 40.86 -13.63 28.45
C GLU A 108 42.17 -12.90 28.15
N THR A 109 42.28 -12.23 27.00
CA THR A 109 43.46 -11.43 26.65
C THR A 109 43.64 -10.27 27.63
N SER A 110 42.54 -9.65 28.08
CA SER A 110 42.59 -8.58 29.09
C SER A 110 43.04 -9.13 30.45
N ALA A 111 42.54 -10.29 30.86
CA ALA A 111 42.95 -10.96 32.09
C ALA A 111 44.42 -11.41 32.04
N GLN A 112 44.87 -11.93 30.90
CA GLN A 112 46.27 -12.32 30.68
C GLN A 112 47.19 -11.10 30.73
N GLU A 113 46.80 -9.99 30.13
CA GLU A 113 47.57 -8.73 30.18
C GLU A 113 47.68 -8.22 31.62
N GLU A 114 46.61 -8.31 32.42
CA GLU A 114 46.62 -7.95 33.85
C GLU A 114 47.60 -8.83 34.64
N LEU A 115 47.52 -10.16 34.49
CA LEU A 115 48.45 -11.10 35.14
C LEU A 115 49.90 -10.87 34.71
N HIS A 116 50.13 -10.58 33.43
CA HIS A 116 51.47 -10.30 32.92
C HIS A 116 51.99 -8.95 33.44
N SER A 117 51.12 -7.94 33.55
CA SER A 117 51.44 -6.66 34.19
C SER A 117 51.83 -6.84 35.66
N ASP A 118 51.09 -7.66 36.40
CA ASP A 118 51.37 -7.95 37.82
C ASP A 118 52.68 -8.73 37.99
N MET A 119 52.94 -9.73 37.13
CA MET A 119 54.21 -10.46 37.13
C MET A 119 55.37 -9.51 36.84
N LEU A 120 55.27 -8.68 35.80
CA LEU A 120 56.28 -7.66 35.48
C LEU A 120 56.44 -6.67 36.63
N ALA A 121 55.35 -6.21 37.25
CA ALA A 121 55.40 -5.32 38.40
C ALA A 121 56.13 -5.97 39.58
N SER A 122 55.90 -7.25 39.86
CA SER A 122 56.60 -7.99 40.92
C SER A 122 58.11 -8.15 40.64
N LEU A 123 58.48 -8.42 39.39
CA LEU A 123 59.88 -8.48 38.95
C LEU A 123 60.54 -7.11 39.03
N TRP A 124 59.83 -6.07 38.59
CA TRP A 124 60.27 -4.69 38.67
C TRP A 124 60.46 -4.25 40.12
N VAL A 125 59.54 -4.57 41.03
CA VAL A 125 59.70 -4.29 42.47
C VAL A 125 60.93 -5.00 43.04
N ARG A 126 61.15 -6.27 42.64
CA ARG A 126 62.31 -7.05 43.06
C ARG A 126 63.64 -6.50 42.51
N ILE A 127 63.64 -5.91 41.32
CA ILE A 127 64.83 -5.31 40.68
C ILE A 127 65.08 -3.87 41.14
N LEU A 128 64.01 -3.08 41.34
CA LEU A 128 64.07 -1.63 41.60
C LEU A 128 63.96 -1.25 43.08
N GLY A 129 63.96 -2.21 44.02
CA GLY A 129 63.73 -1.96 45.46
C GLY A 129 64.52 -0.80 46.09
N THR A 130 65.59 -0.30 45.45
CA THR A 130 66.40 0.86 45.88
C THR A 130 66.02 2.21 45.20
N ARG A 131 65.27 2.22 44.09
CA ARG A 131 64.84 3.43 43.32
C ARG A 131 63.34 3.78 43.47
N ALA A 132 62.68 3.24 44.50
CA ALA A 132 61.25 3.39 44.72
C ALA A 132 60.75 4.86 44.79
N ALA A 133 61.59 5.79 45.27
CA ALA A 133 61.23 7.20 45.38
C ALA A 133 61.05 7.90 44.02
N GLU A 134 61.87 7.56 43.02
CA GLU A 134 61.75 8.09 41.66
C GLU A 134 60.55 7.47 40.93
N LEU A 135 60.28 6.17 41.15
CA LEU A 135 59.09 5.52 40.61
C LEU A 135 57.78 6.06 41.16
N ARG A 136 57.71 6.45 42.44
CA ARG A 136 56.49 7.08 42.97
C ARG A 136 56.10 8.34 42.22
N LYS A 137 57.07 9.13 41.74
CA LYS A 137 56.80 10.30 40.90
C LYS A 137 56.24 9.89 39.53
N PHE A 138 56.79 8.86 38.90
CA PHE A 138 56.27 8.34 37.64
C PHE A 138 54.90 7.67 37.78
N GLU A 139 54.63 6.98 38.88
CA GLU A 139 53.32 6.40 39.18
C GLU A 139 52.27 7.49 39.42
N GLN A 140 52.61 8.53 40.17
CA GLN A 140 51.75 9.71 40.32
C GLN A 140 51.45 10.35 38.96
N ASN A 141 52.47 10.55 38.11
CA ASN A 141 52.28 11.06 36.76
C ASN A 141 51.42 10.13 35.89
N ARG A 142 51.56 8.81 36.03
CA ARG A 142 50.76 7.82 35.30
C ARG A 142 49.28 7.86 35.73
N VAL A 143 49.01 7.95 37.04
CA VAL A 143 47.65 8.10 37.57
C VAL A 143 47.04 9.42 37.12
N LEU A 144 47.79 10.52 37.12
CA LEU A 144 47.35 11.80 36.59
C LEU A 144 47.03 11.70 35.10
N LEU A 145 47.88 11.06 34.29
CA LEU A 145 47.60 10.84 32.87
C LEU A 145 46.37 9.96 32.64
N ARG A 146 46.16 8.95 33.48
CA ARG A 146 44.94 8.12 33.44
C ARG A 146 43.70 8.97 33.74
N ASP A 147 43.74 9.81 34.77
CA ASP A 147 42.63 10.72 35.11
C ASP A 147 42.36 11.72 33.99
N VAL A 148 43.41 12.31 33.40
CA VAL A 148 43.27 13.21 32.24
C VAL A 148 42.66 12.47 31.04
N ARG A 149 43.09 11.23 30.76
CA ARG A 149 42.49 10.41 29.70
C ARG A 149 41.03 10.10 29.98
N GLU A 150 40.69 9.70 31.21
CA GLU A 150 39.33 9.41 31.62
C GLU A 150 38.42 10.65 31.50
N LYS A 151 38.91 11.81 31.94
CA LYS A 151 38.25 13.11 31.73
C LYS A 151 38.08 13.44 30.25
N THR A 152 39.08 13.15 29.41
CA THR A 152 39.01 13.39 27.97
C THR A 152 37.96 12.49 27.30
N VAL A 153 37.91 11.21 27.66
CA VAL A 153 36.91 10.26 27.15
C VAL A 153 35.51 10.67 27.60
N ARG A 154 35.33 11.04 28.88
CA ARG A 154 34.05 11.59 29.37
C ARG A 154 33.63 12.84 28.61
N ASN A 155 34.53 13.81 28.46
CA ASN A 155 34.24 15.06 27.73
C ASN A 155 33.89 14.79 26.27
N LYS A 156 34.57 13.86 25.59
CA LYS A 156 34.21 13.41 24.24
C LYS A 156 32.81 12.81 24.21
N GLY A 157 32.46 11.95 25.17
CA GLY A 157 31.11 11.38 25.28
C GLY A 157 30.03 12.46 25.47
N ILE A 158 30.29 13.45 26.33
CA ILE A 158 29.40 14.60 26.53
C ILE A 158 29.24 15.40 25.23
N LEU A 159 30.33 15.69 24.52
CA LEU A 159 30.29 16.39 23.23
C LEU A 159 29.49 15.64 22.17
N VAL A 160 29.67 14.32 22.06
CA VAL A 160 28.89 13.48 21.13
C VAL A 160 27.40 13.51 21.49
N ASN A 161 27.06 13.44 22.77
CA ASN A 161 25.67 13.55 23.23
C ASN A 161 25.06 14.94 22.97
N HIS A 162 25.83 16.02 23.11
CA HIS A 162 25.36 17.34 22.72
C HIS A 162 25.19 17.44 21.20
N HIS A 163 26.10 16.86 20.42
CA HIS A 163 25.98 16.82 18.97
C HIS A 163 24.75 16.06 18.50
N SER A 164 24.44 14.90 19.09
CA SER A 164 23.23 14.15 18.76
C SER A 164 21.95 14.91 19.14
N LYS A 165 21.94 15.61 20.28
CA LYS A 165 20.86 16.52 20.66
C LYS A 165 20.70 17.67 19.67
N LEU A 166 21.80 18.31 19.25
CA LEU A 166 21.78 19.38 18.26
C LEU A 166 21.26 18.89 16.91
N LEU A 167 21.67 17.69 16.48
CA LEU A 167 21.16 17.08 15.25
C LEU A 167 19.65 16.79 15.36
N SER A 168 19.19 16.28 16.51
CA SER A 168 17.75 16.10 16.76
C SER A 168 16.98 17.42 16.77
N LEU A 169 17.58 18.49 17.28
CA LEU A 169 16.97 19.83 17.24
C LEU A 169 16.95 20.36 15.80
N GLN A 170 18.02 20.14 15.03
CA GLN A 170 18.08 20.50 13.61
C GLN A 170 16.97 19.80 12.83
N THR A 171 16.83 18.47 12.97
CA THR A 171 15.77 17.73 12.28
C THR A 171 14.38 18.17 12.73
N SER A 172 14.20 18.50 14.02
CA SER A 172 12.95 19.11 14.50
C SER A 172 12.68 20.47 13.87
N LEU A 173 13.69 21.34 13.74
CA LEU A 173 13.58 22.65 13.10
C LEU A 173 13.34 22.52 11.59
N GLU A 174 13.96 21.57 10.90
CA GLU A 174 13.68 21.24 9.50
C GLU A 174 12.26 20.69 9.34
N GLY A 175 11.78 19.89 10.29
CA GLY A 175 10.40 19.44 10.36
C GLY A 175 9.42 20.61 10.52
N LEU A 176 9.71 21.55 11.43
CA LEU A 176 8.92 22.77 11.61
C LEU A 176 8.98 23.66 10.37
N ARG A 177 10.16 23.86 9.78
CA ARG A 177 10.35 24.59 8.53
C ARG A 177 9.50 23.96 7.44
N THR A 178 9.50 22.64 7.29
CA THR A 178 8.66 21.95 6.30
C THR A 178 7.19 22.13 6.61
N LYS A 179 6.78 22.04 7.88
CA LYS A 179 5.41 22.30 8.33
C LYS A 179 4.96 23.76 8.24
N LEU A 180 5.88 24.73 8.14
CA LEU A 180 5.60 26.15 7.95
C LEU A 180 5.68 26.54 6.47
N ILE A 181 6.64 25.99 5.72
CA ILE A 181 6.72 26.13 4.26
C ILE A 181 5.53 25.43 3.60
N SER A 182 5.05 24.31 4.14
CA SER A 182 3.91 23.59 3.57
C SER A 182 2.59 24.38 3.56
N PRO A 183 2.22 25.17 4.59
CA PRO A 183 1.12 26.14 4.55
C PRO A 183 1.50 27.50 3.96
N LEU A 184 2.77 27.84 3.73
CA LEU A 184 3.13 29.01 2.90
C LEU A 184 3.03 28.67 1.39
N VAL A 185 3.44 27.45 1.00
CA VAL A 185 3.31 26.89 -0.35
C VAL A 185 1.86 26.47 -0.62
N ARG A 186 1.16 25.91 0.37
CA ARG A 186 -0.30 25.72 0.27
C ARG A 186 -1.06 27.01 0.52
N GLY A 187 -0.54 28.00 1.25
CA GLY A 187 -1.22 29.27 1.54
C GLY A 187 -1.29 30.22 0.35
N ALA A 188 -0.35 30.11 -0.58
CA ALA A 188 -0.49 30.73 -1.91
C ALA A 188 -1.59 30.06 -2.76
N ASN A 189 -1.96 28.81 -2.46
CA ASN A 189 -2.98 28.04 -3.18
C ASN A 189 -4.26 27.76 -2.36
N ALA A 190 -4.32 28.14 -1.09
CA ALA A 190 -5.43 27.86 -0.16
C ALA A 190 -6.53 28.93 -0.22
N THR A 191 -6.33 29.98 -1.01
CA THR A 191 -7.38 30.89 -1.48
C THR A 191 -7.72 30.64 -2.95
N ILE A 192 -7.89 29.37 -3.33
CA ILE A 192 -8.53 29.00 -4.59
C ILE A 192 -9.61 27.95 -4.28
N LEU A 193 -10.73 28.42 -3.71
CA LEU A 193 -12.01 28.02 -4.32
C LEU A 193 -11.91 28.60 -5.73
N THR A 194 -12.00 27.78 -6.78
CA THR A 194 -11.76 28.29 -8.14
C THR A 194 -12.76 29.44 -8.41
N LEU A 195 -12.37 30.45 -9.20
CA LEU A 195 -13.30 31.52 -9.59
C LEU A 195 -14.60 30.92 -10.13
N GLU A 196 -14.48 29.78 -10.83
CA GLU A 196 -15.60 28.98 -11.30
C GLU A 196 -16.48 28.48 -10.15
N ASP A 197 -15.93 27.84 -9.11
CA ASP A 197 -16.71 27.39 -7.95
C ASP A 197 -17.38 28.55 -7.20
N GLN A 198 -16.74 29.73 -7.17
CA GLN A 198 -17.32 30.93 -6.57
C GLN A 198 -18.45 31.52 -7.42
N ILE A 199 -18.28 31.53 -8.75
CA ILE A 199 -19.31 31.94 -9.71
C ILE A 199 -20.49 30.96 -9.65
N ASP A 200 -20.23 29.67 -9.52
CA ASP A 200 -21.25 28.64 -9.46
C ASP A 200 -22.03 28.72 -8.13
N SER A 201 -21.34 28.97 -7.02
CA SER A 201 -21.99 29.28 -5.75
C SER A 201 -22.81 30.57 -5.81
N LEU A 202 -22.34 31.63 -6.48
CA LEU A 202 -23.08 32.90 -6.62
C LEU A 202 -24.29 32.72 -7.55
N SER A 203 -24.15 31.91 -8.59
CA SER A 203 -25.24 31.50 -9.49
C SER A 203 -26.31 30.73 -8.72
N GLY A 204 -25.92 29.77 -7.88
CA GLY A 204 -26.83 29.04 -7.00
C GLY A 204 -27.57 29.97 -6.02
N VAL A 205 -26.88 30.96 -5.44
CA VAL A 205 -27.52 31.96 -4.56
C VAL A 205 -28.47 32.89 -5.34
N ARG A 206 -28.10 33.29 -6.56
CA ARG A 206 -28.94 34.09 -7.45
C ARG A 206 -30.23 33.35 -7.80
N ASP A 207 -30.14 32.08 -8.15
CA ASP A 207 -31.31 31.26 -8.51
C ASP A 207 -32.21 31.03 -7.30
N HIS A 208 -31.62 30.83 -6.12
CA HIS A 208 -32.38 30.76 -4.87
C HIS A 208 -33.12 32.07 -4.54
N LEU A 209 -32.46 33.23 -4.70
CA LEU A 209 -33.10 34.54 -4.53
C LEU A 209 -34.18 34.81 -5.58
N ALA A 210 -34.00 34.34 -6.82
CA ALA A 210 -34.99 34.44 -7.87
C ALA A 210 -36.24 33.59 -7.55
N GLU A 211 -36.05 32.41 -6.98
CA GLU A 211 -37.14 31.54 -6.52
C GLU A 211 -37.89 32.15 -5.35
N ILE A 212 -37.18 32.66 -4.33
CA ILE A 212 -37.80 33.42 -3.23
C ILE A 212 -38.59 34.61 -3.77
N ARG A 213 -38.05 35.35 -4.74
CA ARG A 213 -38.76 36.48 -5.36
C ARG A 213 -40.01 36.04 -6.12
N ARG A 214 -39.99 34.90 -6.82
CA ARG A 214 -41.19 34.35 -7.47
C ARG A 214 -42.26 33.98 -6.44
N GLN A 215 -41.87 33.31 -5.37
CA GLN A 215 -42.78 32.93 -4.29
C GLN A 215 -43.38 34.17 -3.61
N GLN A 216 -42.56 35.19 -3.35
CA GLN A 216 -43.03 36.46 -2.79
C GLN A 216 -43.96 37.20 -3.77
N LYS A 217 -43.62 37.29 -5.06
CA LYS A 217 -44.49 37.91 -6.07
C LYS A 217 -45.82 37.17 -6.19
N GLY A 218 -45.82 35.83 -6.12
CA GLY A 218 -47.02 35.00 -6.11
C GLY A 218 -47.90 35.32 -4.91
N LYS A 219 -47.33 35.33 -3.70
CA LYS A 219 -48.04 35.72 -2.47
C LYS A 219 -48.60 37.14 -2.55
N VAL A 220 -47.82 38.10 -3.06
CA VAL A 220 -48.30 39.48 -3.24
C VAL A 220 -49.44 39.54 -4.26
N MET A 221 -49.34 38.85 -5.40
CA MET A 221 -50.43 38.79 -6.37
C MET A 221 -51.68 38.12 -5.81
N GLU A 222 -51.53 37.03 -5.06
CA GLU A 222 -52.63 36.38 -4.34
C GLU A 222 -53.28 37.34 -3.35
N THR A 223 -52.51 38.09 -2.56
CA THR A 223 -53.07 39.12 -1.67
C THR A 223 -53.75 40.26 -2.43
N LEU A 224 -53.19 40.69 -3.58
CA LEU A 224 -53.78 41.74 -4.40
C LEU A 224 -55.09 41.28 -5.05
N TYR A 225 -55.16 40.06 -5.57
CA TYR A 225 -56.40 39.48 -6.12
C TYR A 225 -57.42 39.11 -5.04
N ALA A 226 -56.98 38.67 -3.86
CA ALA A 226 -57.85 38.50 -2.69
C ALA A 226 -58.38 39.86 -2.16
N SER A 227 -57.65 40.95 -2.41
CA SER A 227 -58.04 42.32 -2.08
C SER A 227 -58.84 43.04 -3.17
N VAL A 228 -59.22 42.36 -4.26
CA VAL A 228 -60.24 42.85 -5.19
C VAL A 228 -61.61 42.32 -4.72
N PRO A 229 -62.40 43.11 -3.98
CA PRO A 229 -63.80 42.79 -3.79
C PRO A 229 -64.53 42.90 -5.13
N SER A 230 -65.10 41.79 -5.60
CA SER A 230 -66.32 41.83 -6.42
C SER A 230 -67.39 42.55 -5.60
N LYS A 231 -67.68 43.80 -5.98
CA LYS A 231 -68.50 44.72 -5.21
C LYS A 231 -69.98 44.55 -5.54
N GLN A 232 -70.70 43.82 -4.69
CA GLN A 232 -72.10 43.99 -4.25
C GLN A 232 -72.46 42.70 -3.47
N GLN A 233 -72.26 42.55 -2.17
CA GLN A 233 -72.62 43.37 -1.00
C GLN A 233 -74.13 43.59 -0.80
N GLN A 234 -74.68 42.66 0.00
CA GLN A 234 -75.58 42.86 1.14
C GLN A 234 -77.04 43.30 0.90
N ARG A 235 -77.94 42.38 1.26
CA ARG A 235 -78.80 42.62 2.44
C ARG A 235 -79.20 41.31 3.12
N SER A 236 -78.45 40.96 4.17
CA SER A 236 -78.94 40.12 5.25
C SER A 236 -80.05 40.85 6.01
N LEU A 237 -81.25 40.27 5.97
CA LEU A 237 -81.94 39.73 7.14
C LEU A 237 -81.89 40.58 8.43
N ARG A 238 -83.02 41.19 8.78
CA ARG A 238 -83.56 41.13 10.14
C ARG A 238 -85.01 41.65 10.21
N LEU A 239 -85.76 40.98 11.09
CA LEU A 239 -87.11 41.23 11.62
C LEU A 239 -88.23 40.51 10.83
N ASP A 240 -88.86 39.44 11.34
CA ASP A 240 -89.65 39.34 12.61
C ASP A 240 -90.76 40.40 12.58
N ASP A 241 -92.05 40.17 12.78
CA ASP A 241 -92.93 39.06 13.13
C ASP A 241 -94.35 39.68 12.96
N GLY A 242 -95.38 38.86 12.84
CA GLY A 242 -96.67 39.21 13.43
C GLY A 242 -97.70 39.96 12.57
N ARG A 243 -98.73 39.17 12.22
CA ARG A 243 -100.15 39.43 12.57
C ARG A 243 -100.92 40.58 11.87
N SER A 244 -101.81 40.11 11.00
CA SER A 244 -103.28 40.25 11.06
C SER A 244 -103.90 41.65 11.14
N ASP A 245 -104.59 41.96 10.04
CA ASP A 245 -105.98 42.41 9.89
C ASP A 245 -106.39 43.67 10.67
N LEU A 246 -107.11 44.62 10.07
CA LEU A 246 -108.52 44.46 9.72
C LEU A 246 -108.98 45.64 8.86
N LEU A 247 -109.70 45.37 7.77
CA LEU A 247 -110.94 46.04 7.36
C LEU A 247 -111.68 44.97 6.52
N GLY A 248 -112.90 44.52 6.81
CA GLY A 248 -114.06 45.29 7.25
C GLY A 248 -114.97 45.53 6.03
N GLU A 249 -115.85 44.56 5.79
CA GLU A 249 -117.02 44.45 4.88
C GLU A 249 -117.47 45.65 4.01
N SER A 250 -117.82 45.34 2.75
CA SER A 250 -119.09 45.68 2.07
C SER A 250 -119.24 44.90 0.77
#